data_AF-A0A6I4VXP6-F1
#
_entry.id   AF-A0A6I4VXP6-F1
#
_cell.length_a   1.000
_cell.length_b   1.000
_cell.length_c   1.000
_cell.angle_alpha   90.00
_cell.angle_beta   90.00
_cell.angle_gamma   90.00
#
_symmetry.space_group_name_H-M   'P 1'
#
loop_
_entity.id
_entity.type
_entity.pdbx_description
1 polymer ?
#
loop_
_entity_poly.entity_id
_entity_poly.type
_entity_poly.pdbx_seq_one_letter_code
_entity_poly.pdbx_strand_id
1 'polypeptide(L)'
;MSVDETRQRLDKKMADCKAEAAELIPNVEEYLRRRRDGLPPWDVGNLEYALTQLHQFHDFLAVPGLSHEHVLERVSWFNGRKAAYARLMK
;
A
#
# COMPACT_ATOMS: atom_id res chain seq x y z
N MET A 1 -8.17 26.34 -11.48
CA MET A 1 -7.34 25.62 -10.50
C MET A 1 -5.89 25.86 -10.89
N SER A 2 -5.08 26.41 -9.97
CA SER A 2 -3.68 26.69 -10.24
C SER A 2 -2.84 25.40 -10.28
N VAL A 3 -1.64 25.48 -10.83
CA VAL A 3 -0.66 24.38 -10.82
C VAL A 3 -0.33 23.98 -9.38
N ASP A 4 -0.27 24.95 -8.46
CA ASP A 4 0.01 24.72 -7.04
C ASP A 4 -1.12 23.97 -6.33
N GLU A 5 -2.38 24.32 -6.58
CA GLU A 5 -3.54 23.60 -6.03
C GLU A 5 -3.59 22.14 -6.51
N THR A 6 -3.23 21.92 -7.77
CA THR A 6 -3.16 20.57 -8.35
C THR A 6 -2.04 19.76 -7.70
N ARG A 7 -0.87 20.37 -7.50
CA ARG A 7 0.28 19.73 -6.84
C ARG A 7 -0.02 19.37 -5.39
N GLN A 8 -0.60 20.28 -4.63
CA GLN A 8 -1.02 20.02 -3.24
C GLN A 8 -2.02 18.87 -3.15
N ARG A 9 -2.96 18.76 -4.09
CA ARG A 9 -3.91 17.65 -4.13
C ARG A 9 -3.23 16.31 -4.39
N LEU A 10 -2.25 16.30 -5.28
CA LEU A 10 -1.48 15.09 -5.60
C LEU A 10 -0.59 14.66 -4.42
N ASP A 11 0.12 15.61 -3.80
CA ASP A 11 0.94 15.35 -2.62
C ASP A 11 0.06 14.83 -1.46
N LYS A 12 -1.13 15.40 -1.27
CA LYS A 12 -2.11 14.90 -0.27
C LYS A 12 -2.51 13.44 -0.54
N LYS A 13 -2.82 13.08 -1.79
CA LYS A 13 -3.17 11.69 -2.13
C LYS A 13 -2.05 10.70 -1.80
N MET A 14 -0.81 11.11 -2.04
CA MET A 14 0.36 10.27 -1.71
C MET A 14 0.56 10.14 -0.20
N ALA A 15 0.35 11.23 0.55
CA ALA A 15 0.36 11.21 2.01
C ALA A 15 -0.73 10.31 2.59
N ASP A 16 -1.96 10.37 2.05
CA ASP A 16 -3.07 9.52 2.45
C ASP A 16 -2.73 8.04 2.19
N CYS A 17 -2.23 7.71 0.99
CA CYS A 17 -1.76 6.35 0.68
C CYS A 17 -0.66 5.88 1.63
N LYS A 18 0.20 6.79 2.10
CA LYS A 18 1.31 6.46 3.00
C LYS A 18 0.78 6.13 4.39
N ALA A 19 -0.13 6.93 4.90
CA ALA A 19 -0.80 6.67 6.17
C ALA A 19 -1.54 5.33 6.13
N GLU A 20 -2.31 5.07 5.07
CA GLU A 20 -3.01 3.80 4.91
C GLU A 20 -2.06 2.60 4.80
N ALA A 21 -0.92 2.75 4.10
CA ALA A 21 0.10 1.70 4.03
C ALA A 21 0.71 1.43 5.41
N ALA A 22 1.01 2.49 6.19
CA ALA A 22 1.55 2.39 7.54
C ALA A 22 0.59 1.67 8.51
N GLU A 23 -0.73 1.81 8.33
CA GLU A 23 -1.73 1.05 9.10
C GLU A 23 -1.86 -0.40 8.62
N LEU A 24 -1.76 -0.64 7.32
CA LEU A 24 -1.97 -1.96 6.74
C LEU A 24 -0.80 -2.93 7.01
N ILE A 25 0.43 -2.44 7.00
CA ILE A 25 1.66 -3.20 7.29
C ILE A 25 1.55 -4.02 8.59
N PRO A 26 1.34 -3.40 9.77
CA PRO A 26 1.31 -4.14 11.04
C PRO A 26 0.10 -5.08 11.12
N ASN A 27 -1.01 -4.76 10.45
CA ASN A 27 -2.18 -5.64 10.38
C ASN A 27 -1.89 -6.93 9.61
N VAL A 28 -1.17 -6.84 8.49
CA VAL A 28 -0.76 -8.01 7.70
C VAL A 28 0.27 -8.83 8.45
N GLU A 29 1.25 -8.19 9.09
CA GLU A 29 2.26 -8.85 9.93
C GLU A 29 1.63 -9.63 11.08
N GLU A 30 0.70 -9.01 11.80
CA GLU A 30 0.00 -9.66 12.90
C GLU A 30 -0.90 -10.81 12.42
N TYR A 31 -1.56 -10.66 11.27
CA TYR A 31 -2.36 -11.74 10.68
C TYR A 31 -1.49 -12.93 10.31
N LEU A 32 -0.37 -12.70 9.61
CA LEU A 32 0.62 -13.73 9.30
C LEU A 32 1.09 -14.41 10.58
N ARG A 33 1.48 -13.65 11.62
CA ARG A 33 1.94 -14.20 12.89
C ARG A 33 0.91 -15.12 13.56
N ARG A 34 -0.38 -14.77 13.52
CA ARG A 34 -1.45 -15.55 14.16
C ARG A 34 -1.94 -16.75 13.35
N ARG A 35 -1.91 -16.63 12.02
CA ARG A 35 -2.58 -17.58 11.11
C ARG A 35 -1.62 -18.43 10.28
N ARG A 36 -0.30 -18.16 10.33
CA ARG A 36 0.72 -18.85 9.52
C ARG A 36 0.52 -20.36 9.45
N ASP A 37 0.36 -21.00 10.60
CA ASP A 37 0.28 -22.46 10.71
C ASP A 37 -1.07 -23.04 10.24
N GLY A 38 -2.08 -22.17 10.09
CA GLY A 38 -3.42 -22.53 9.60
C GLY A 38 -3.70 -22.08 8.16
N LEU A 39 -2.74 -21.45 7.49
CA LEU A 39 -2.87 -20.97 6.11
C LEU A 39 -2.20 -21.94 5.13
N PRO A 40 -2.74 -22.09 3.91
CA PRO A 40 -2.02 -22.75 2.84
C PRO A 40 -0.65 -22.09 2.61
N PRO A 41 0.44 -22.86 2.39
CA PRO A 41 1.77 -22.29 2.17
C PRO A 41 1.83 -21.26 1.02
N TRP A 42 0.99 -21.44 0.00
CA TRP A 42 0.84 -20.49 -1.10
C TRP A 42 0.29 -19.14 -0.65
N ASP A 43 -0.69 -19.13 0.26
CA ASP A 43 -1.28 -17.90 0.78
C ASP A 43 -0.34 -17.16 1.72
N VAL A 44 0.44 -17.91 2.53
CA VAL A 44 1.53 -17.34 3.33
C VAL A 44 2.55 -16.64 2.42
N GLY A 45 3.02 -17.32 1.38
CA GLY A 45 3.98 -16.74 0.42
C GLY A 45 3.42 -15.51 -0.29
N ASN A 46 2.14 -15.52 -0.68
CA ASN A 46 1.49 -14.36 -1.30
C ASN A 46 1.38 -13.17 -0.34
N LEU A 47 1.06 -13.40 0.93
CA LEU A 47 0.96 -12.37 1.95
C LEU A 47 2.35 -11.78 2.29
N GLU A 48 3.38 -12.62 2.43
CA GLU A 48 4.77 -12.17 2.67
C GLU A 48 5.32 -11.37 1.48
N TYR A 49 5.06 -11.83 0.25
CA TYR A 49 5.43 -11.10 -0.95
C TYR A 49 4.71 -9.75 -1.04
N ALA A 50 3.39 -9.74 -0.84
CA ALA A 50 2.62 -8.51 -0.85
C ALA A 50 3.15 -7.55 0.22
N LEU A 51 3.38 -8.03 1.45
CA LEU A 51 3.88 -7.23 2.57
C LEU A 51 5.21 -6.56 2.23
N THR A 52 6.13 -7.30 1.60
CA THR A 52 7.40 -6.75 1.11
C THR A 52 7.18 -5.61 0.13
N GLN A 53 6.26 -5.77 -0.82
CA GLN A 53 5.93 -4.69 -1.76
C GLN A 53 5.29 -3.49 -1.08
N LEU A 54 4.49 -3.71 -0.03
CA LEU A 54 3.84 -2.64 0.72
C LEU A 54 4.85 -1.82 1.53
N HIS A 55 5.85 -2.46 2.15
CA HIS A 55 6.99 -1.79 2.79
C HIS A 55 7.77 -0.93 1.79
N GLN A 56 8.18 -1.52 0.66
CA GLN A 56 8.86 -0.78 -0.40
C GLN A 56 8.05 0.43 -0.86
N PHE A 57 6.75 0.22 -1.10
CA PHE A 57 5.86 1.29 -1.52
C PHE A 57 5.75 2.40 -0.48
N HIS A 58 5.54 2.07 0.80
CA HIS A 58 5.49 3.03 1.90
C HIS A 58 6.71 3.95 1.94
N ASP A 59 7.91 3.39 1.71
CA ASP A 59 9.15 4.16 1.68
C ASP A 59 9.21 5.07 0.43
N PHE A 60 8.78 4.57 -0.74
CA PHE A 60 8.73 5.33 -1.98
C PHE A 60 7.68 6.46 -2.00
N LEU A 61 6.66 6.40 -1.15
CA LEU A 61 5.63 7.45 -1.02
C LEU A 61 6.16 8.75 -0.36
N ALA A 62 7.36 8.73 0.21
CA ALA A 62 7.97 9.90 0.84
C ALA A 62 8.46 10.98 -0.15
N VAL A 63 8.39 10.74 -1.46
CA VAL A 63 8.92 11.64 -2.50
C VAL A 63 7.85 12.67 -2.93
N PRO A 64 7.98 13.95 -2.58
CA PRO A 64 7.03 14.98 -3.00
C PRO A 64 7.24 15.41 -4.47
N GLY A 65 6.23 16.01 -5.09
CA GLY A 65 6.37 16.64 -6.40
C GLY A 65 6.42 15.69 -7.60
N LEU A 66 5.82 14.52 -7.47
CA LEU A 66 5.64 13.59 -8.58
C LEU A 66 4.64 14.14 -9.61
N SER A 67 4.80 13.72 -10.86
CA SER A 67 3.83 14.02 -11.91
C SER A 67 2.47 13.37 -11.62
N HIS A 68 1.41 13.93 -12.19
CA HIS A 68 0.05 13.42 -12.03
C HIS A 68 -0.07 11.94 -12.41
N GLU A 69 0.53 11.54 -13.54
CA GLU A 69 0.51 10.16 -14.05
C GLU A 69 1.15 9.20 -13.04
N HIS A 70 2.34 9.53 -12.54
CA HIS A 70 3.02 8.69 -11.53
C HIS A 70 2.21 8.58 -10.23
N VAL A 71 1.54 9.66 -9.81
CA VAL A 71 0.68 9.61 -8.62
C VAL A 71 -0.53 8.70 -8.84
N LEU A 72 -1.20 8.80 -9.99
CA LEU A 72 -2.33 7.92 -10.31
C LEU A 72 -1.94 6.45 -10.38
N GLU A 73 -0.80 6.16 -11.02
CA GLU A 73 -0.31 4.79 -11.19
C GLU A 73 0.00 4.15 -9.82
N ARG A 74 0.66 4.90 -8.94
CA ARG A 74 0.96 4.47 -7.56
C ARG A 74 -0.29 4.27 -6.72
N VAL A 75 -1.24 5.20 -6.78
CA VAL A 75 -2.51 5.08 -6.06
C VAL A 75 -3.31 3.87 -6.55
N SER A 76 -3.37 3.65 -7.86
CA SER A 76 -4.06 2.51 -8.46
C SER A 76 -3.43 1.18 -8.03
N TRP A 77 -2.10 1.10 -8.08
CA TRP A 77 -1.35 -0.05 -7.61
C TRP A 77 -1.63 -0.36 -6.12
N PHE A 78 -1.59 0.67 -5.26
CA PHE A 78 -1.85 0.53 -3.82
C PHE A 78 -3.26 0.00 -3.56
N ASN A 79 -4.27 0.56 -4.22
CA ASN A 79 -5.66 0.12 -4.09
C ASN A 79 -5.84 -1.34 -4.53
N GLY A 80 -5.16 -1.76 -5.60
CA GLY A 80 -5.15 -3.15 -6.05
C GLY A 80 -4.59 -4.10 -4.98
N ARG A 81 -3.47 -3.72 -4.33
CA ARG A 81 -2.87 -4.49 -3.24
C ARG A 81 -3.74 -4.52 -2.00
N LYS A 82 -4.30 -3.38 -1.58
CA LYS A 82 -5.26 -3.28 -0.47
C LYS A 82 -6.43 -4.25 -0.65
N ALA A 83 -7.00 -4.32 -1.85
CA ALA A 83 -8.07 -5.26 -2.18
C ALA A 83 -7.62 -6.73 -2.18
N ALA A 84 -6.36 -7.03 -2.50
CA ALA A 84 -5.81 -8.38 -2.42
C ALA A 84 -5.63 -8.81 -0.95
N TYR A 85 -5.07 -7.96 -0.09
CA TYR A 85 -4.96 -8.24 1.35
C TYR A 85 -6.32 -8.48 2.00
N ALA A 86 -7.30 -7.63 1.71
CA ALA A 86 -8.66 -7.79 2.23
C ALA A 86 -9.34 -9.09 1.78
N ARG A 87 -8.87 -9.75 0.71
CA ARG A 87 -9.33 -11.08 0.29
C ARG A 87 -8.58 -12.19 1.01
N LEU A 88 -7.28 -12.05 1.19
CA LEU A 88 -6.41 -13.05 1.82
C LEU A 88 -6.53 -13.08 3.35
N MET A 89 -6.98 -11.98 3.98
CA MET A 89 -7.11 -11.85 5.43
C MET A 89 -8.51 -12.14 5.99
N LYS A 90 -9.41 -12.73 5.18
CA LYS A 90 -10.75 -13.17 5.63
C LYS A 90 -10.68 -14.47 6.43
#